data_AF-B1YAI3-F1
#
_entry.id   AF-B1YAI3-F1
#
_cell.length_a   1.000
_cell.length_b   1.000
_cell.length_c   1.000
_cell.angle_alpha   90.00
_cell.angle_beta   90.00
_cell.angle_gamma   90.00
#
_symmetry.space_group_name_H-M   'P 1'
#
loop_
_entity.id
_entity.type
_entity.pdbx_description
1 polymer ?
#
loop_
_entity_poly.entity_id
_entity_poly.type
_entity_poly.pdbx_seq_one_letter_code
_entity_poly.pdbx_strand_id
1 'polypeptide(L)'
;MILTQIFRLAGVVLLVALATVFASSASLIEKRGSVVVENLTALTDVLRPTYVFDLGACSAYVYVARSFNDTTPMLFLSRMERPLPPFPSHSFEELVDAVLPLVGPEVEVEVSIYGVSDAGRGAYQVSKIVKVAARNYTELEVAVGRALGLEVYRDPSKGLNGNGTAQSGRREIAVIDRVVMKTPKVKVLLRRGDPLIIDTISSAEAEGIIKAVKERIGDFSAIVTVGPYWAGGDEENERLRNAAMRLEEEMGTVRKTERGVEGIIHLFTLSSAGPRVFVFPYPNGTRPPDEKTAEKIVRRFVELSGYCKSPLIVEFWPKTGYEFREPRDAPPLWAAAVLAALVPLVAIYLRRRK
;
A
#
# COMPACT_ATOMS: atom_id res chain seq x y z
N MET A 1 58.83 18.69 13.85
CA MET A 1 58.09 18.82 12.57
C MET A 1 57.26 17.58 12.21
N ILE A 2 57.64 16.37 12.63
CA ILE A 2 56.92 15.12 12.32
C ILE A 2 55.67 14.93 13.19
N LEU A 3 55.70 15.31 14.48
CA LEU A 3 54.53 15.20 15.37
C LEU A 3 53.32 16.02 14.88
N THR A 4 53.55 17.20 14.30
CA THR A 4 52.48 18.11 13.87
C THR A 4 51.71 17.61 12.63
N GLN A 5 52.32 16.75 11.80
CA GLN A 5 51.62 16.12 10.67
C GLN A 5 50.77 14.92 11.11
N ILE A 6 51.19 14.17 12.14
CA ILE A 6 50.45 13.02 12.68
C ILE A 6 49.13 13.48 13.32
N PHE A 7 49.13 14.60 14.06
CA PHE A 7 47.90 15.17 14.63
C PHE A 7 46.91 15.71 13.57
N ARG A 8 47.40 16.18 12.42
CA ARG A 8 46.54 16.63 11.31
C ARG A 8 45.88 15.45 10.58
N LEU A 9 46.61 14.35 10.38
CA LEU A 9 46.06 13.12 9.80
C LEU A 9 45.05 12.45 10.74
N ALA A 10 45.34 12.38 12.04
CA ALA A 10 44.41 11.85 13.03
C ALA A 10 43.12 12.69 13.14
N GLY A 11 43.23 14.03 13.07
CA GLY A 11 42.07 14.92 13.07
C GLY A 11 41.20 14.81 11.83
N VAL A 12 41.80 14.63 10.64
CA VAL A 12 41.06 14.42 9.38
C VAL A 12 40.42 13.04 9.33
N VAL A 13 41.10 11.99 9.78
CA VAL A 13 40.53 10.63 9.86
C VAL A 13 39.38 10.58 10.88
N LEU A 14 39.48 11.30 12.00
CA LEU A 14 38.40 11.40 12.99
C LEU A 14 37.21 12.22 12.46
N LEU A 15 37.44 13.28 11.67
CA LEU A 15 36.38 14.05 11.00
C LEU A 15 35.68 13.26 9.88
N VAL A 16 36.43 12.44 9.12
CA VAL A 16 35.84 11.52 8.13
C VAL A 16 35.09 10.39 8.82
N ALA A 17 35.61 9.85 9.93
CA ALA A 17 34.93 8.84 10.73
C ALA A 17 33.65 9.38 11.39
N LEU A 18 33.67 10.61 11.92
CA LEU A 18 32.45 11.27 12.43
C LEU A 18 31.48 11.61 11.29
N ALA A 19 31.95 12.03 10.11
CA ALA A 19 31.09 12.25 8.95
C ALA A 19 30.44 10.94 8.46
N THR A 20 31.10 9.79 8.58
CA THR A 20 30.48 8.49 8.29
C THR A 20 29.49 8.03 9.37
N VAL A 21 29.63 8.48 10.62
CA VAL A 21 28.67 8.18 11.70
C VAL A 21 27.40 9.04 11.59
N PHE A 22 27.47 10.22 10.97
CA PHE A 22 26.27 11.04 10.67
C PHE A 22 25.52 10.63 9.39
N ALA A 23 26.00 9.63 8.65
CA ALA A 23 25.33 9.16 7.42
C ALA A 23 24.33 8.00 7.64
N SER A 24 24.06 7.59 8.89
CA SER A 24 23.32 6.35 9.18
C SER A 24 21.95 6.52 9.87
N SER A 25 21.39 7.73 9.90
CA SER A 25 20.00 7.93 10.35
C SER A 25 19.06 8.11 9.16
N ALA A 26 19.09 7.19 8.20
CA ALA A 26 17.96 7.06 7.29
C ALA A 26 16.79 6.49 8.11
N SER A 27 16.05 7.36 8.79
CA SER A 27 14.82 6.96 9.44
C SER A 27 13.85 6.48 8.38
N LEU A 28 13.33 5.26 8.52
CA LEU A 28 12.35 4.70 7.60
C LEU A 28 11.09 5.55 7.49
N ILE A 29 10.78 6.32 8.53
CA ILE A 29 9.76 7.35 8.51
C ILE A 29 10.34 8.65 9.03
N GLU A 30 10.11 9.73 8.29
CA GLU A 30 10.48 11.09 8.68
C GLU A 30 9.26 12.01 8.58
N LYS A 31 9.00 12.82 9.61
CA LYS A 31 7.97 13.85 9.57
C LYS A 31 8.61 15.22 9.32
N ARG A 32 8.31 15.83 8.17
CA ARG A 32 8.75 17.17 7.76
C ARG A 32 7.55 18.12 7.78
N GLY A 33 7.26 18.70 8.93
CA GLY A 33 6.05 19.50 9.13
C GLY A 33 4.78 18.66 8.95
N SER A 34 3.96 19.00 7.96
CA SER A 34 2.72 18.28 7.61
C SER A 34 2.91 17.14 6.61
N VAL A 35 4.15 16.90 6.15
CA VAL A 35 4.50 15.81 5.22
C VAL A 35 5.15 14.67 5.99
N VAL A 36 4.64 13.46 5.79
CA VAL A 36 5.22 12.21 6.29
C VAL A 36 5.90 11.50 5.13
N VAL A 37 7.18 11.18 5.28
CA VAL A 37 7.98 10.49 4.27
C VAL A 37 8.31 9.09 4.78
N GLU A 38 7.87 8.06 4.07
CA GLU A 38 8.24 6.66 4.28
C GLU A 38 9.32 6.27 3.26
N ASN A 39 10.56 6.09 3.71
CA ASN A 39 11.69 5.76 2.85
C ASN A 39 11.98 4.25 2.83
N LEU A 40 11.22 3.51 2.02
CA LEU A 40 11.36 2.07 1.90
C LEU A 40 12.67 1.63 1.21
N THR A 41 13.42 2.53 0.57
CA THR A 41 14.75 2.19 0.03
C THR A 41 15.77 1.92 1.13
N ALA A 42 15.56 2.48 2.32
CA ALA A 42 16.47 2.32 3.46
C ALA A 42 16.20 1.04 4.29
N LEU A 43 15.23 0.20 3.90
CA LEU A 43 14.83 -0.98 4.67
C LEU A 43 16.01 -1.92 4.95
N THR A 44 16.85 -2.17 3.95
CA THR A 44 18.01 -3.07 4.07
C THR A 44 19.16 -2.46 4.86
N ASP A 45 19.21 -1.13 4.98
CA ASP A 45 20.24 -0.42 5.73
C ASP A 45 19.88 -0.32 7.22
N VAL A 46 18.58 -0.14 7.51
CA VAL A 46 18.06 -0.09 8.89
C VAL A 46 17.93 -1.48 9.49
N LEU A 47 17.50 -2.47 8.70
CA LEU A 47 17.31 -3.84 9.16
C LEU A 47 18.38 -4.75 8.58
N ARG A 48 19.27 -5.24 9.45
CA ARG A 48 20.33 -6.16 9.04
C ARG A 48 19.74 -7.50 8.60
N PRO A 49 19.95 -7.92 7.34
CA PRO A 49 19.53 -9.24 6.88
C PRO A 49 20.31 -10.34 7.60
N THR A 50 19.70 -11.52 7.71
CA THR A 50 20.38 -12.74 8.17
C THR A 50 21.35 -13.24 7.12
N TYR A 51 20.94 -13.24 5.85
CA TYR A 51 21.77 -13.62 4.71
C TYR A 51 21.59 -12.63 3.56
N VAL A 52 22.64 -12.46 2.76
CA VAL A 52 22.57 -11.73 1.49
C VAL A 52 23.05 -12.67 0.40
N PHE A 53 22.18 -12.95 -0.57
CA PHE A 53 22.51 -13.84 -1.69
C PHE A 53 22.64 -13.03 -2.98
N ASP A 54 23.73 -13.25 -3.70
CA ASP A 54 23.88 -12.81 -5.08
C ASP A 54 23.27 -13.87 -6.01
N LEU A 55 22.19 -13.47 -6.70
CA LEU A 55 21.47 -14.33 -7.65
C LEU A 55 21.85 -14.00 -9.11
N GLY A 56 22.91 -13.23 -9.32
CA GLY A 56 23.42 -12.78 -10.62
C GLY A 56 22.68 -11.56 -11.15
N ALA A 57 21.35 -11.65 -11.29
CA ALA A 57 20.53 -10.54 -11.78
C ALA A 57 20.07 -9.57 -10.67
N CYS A 58 20.10 -10.01 -9.42
CA CYS A 58 19.73 -9.18 -8.26
C CYS A 58 20.30 -9.76 -6.96
N SER A 59 20.24 -8.95 -5.90
CA SER A 59 20.56 -9.36 -4.54
C SER A 59 19.28 -9.66 -3.75
N ALA A 60 19.26 -10.82 -3.10
CA ALA A 60 18.21 -11.19 -2.14
C ALA A 60 18.66 -10.92 -0.72
N TYR A 61 17.86 -10.14 0.01
CA TYR A 61 18.06 -9.78 1.41
C TYR A 61 17.12 -10.64 2.24
N VAL A 62 17.70 -11.62 2.93
CA VAL A 62 16.96 -12.69 3.60
C VAL A 62 16.96 -12.48 5.11
N TYR A 63 15.78 -12.52 5.71
CA TYR A 63 15.56 -12.39 7.14
C TYR A 63 14.96 -13.67 7.69
N VAL A 64 15.59 -14.28 8.70
CA VAL A 64 15.08 -15.49 9.32
C VAL A 64 14.57 -15.16 10.71
N ALA A 65 13.24 -15.03 10.85
CA ALA A 65 12.61 -14.90 12.15
C ALA A 65 12.62 -16.26 12.83
N ARG A 66 13.12 -16.36 14.06
CA ARG A 66 13.00 -17.55 14.93
C ARG A 66 11.69 -17.53 15.72
N SER A 67 11.17 -16.34 15.94
CA SER A 67 9.91 -16.07 16.65
C SER A 67 9.24 -14.83 16.06
N PHE A 68 7.96 -14.64 16.35
CA PHE A 68 7.26 -13.38 16.01
C PHE A 68 7.80 -12.18 16.79
N ASN A 69 8.64 -12.37 17.81
CA ASN A 69 9.28 -11.26 18.54
C ASN A 69 10.55 -10.77 17.85
N ASP A 70 11.06 -11.50 16.84
CA ASP A 70 12.22 -11.10 16.07
C ASP A 70 11.88 -9.90 15.17
N THR A 71 12.90 -9.23 14.65
CA THR A 71 12.74 -8.05 13.79
C THR A 71 13.04 -8.43 12.34
N THR A 72 11.99 -8.58 11.55
CA THR A 72 12.04 -8.67 10.08
C THR A 72 11.32 -7.45 9.47
N PRO A 73 11.54 -7.10 8.20
CA PRO A 73 10.89 -5.95 7.57
C PRO A 73 9.38 -5.87 7.80
N MET A 74 8.62 -6.95 7.56
CA MET A 74 7.17 -6.97 7.76
C MET A 74 6.77 -6.86 9.24
N LEU A 75 7.44 -7.57 10.16
CA LEU A 75 7.15 -7.45 11.59
C LEU A 75 7.48 -6.04 12.13
N PHE A 76 8.59 -5.48 11.67
CA PHE A 76 9.03 -4.14 12.03
C PHE A 76 8.05 -3.07 11.54
N LEU A 77 7.68 -3.11 10.26
CA LEU A 77 6.73 -2.17 9.66
C LEU A 77 5.32 -2.27 10.29
N SER A 78 4.88 -3.47 10.68
CA SER A 78 3.58 -3.65 11.35
C SER A 78 3.51 -3.06 12.76
N ARG A 79 4.66 -2.91 13.42
CA ARG A 79 4.77 -2.38 14.79
C ARG A 79 5.16 -0.91 14.83
N MET A 80 5.60 -0.39 13.69
CA MET A 80 6.06 0.99 13.60
C MET A 80 4.88 1.94 13.77
N GLU A 81 4.97 2.81 14.77
CA GLU A 81 4.05 3.92 14.90
C GLU A 81 4.26 4.89 13.74
N ARG A 82 3.23 5.03 12.91
CA ARG A 82 3.23 6.00 11.82
C ARG A 82 2.66 7.31 12.35
N PRO A 83 3.40 8.43 12.28
CA PRO A 83 2.82 9.71 12.62
C PRO A 83 1.66 9.97 11.68
N LEU A 84 0.48 10.25 12.24
CA LEU A 84 -0.66 10.64 11.43
C LEU A 84 -0.35 11.99 10.77
N PRO A 85 -0.50 12.11 9.45
CA PRO A 85 -0.51 13.42 8.83
C PRO A 85 -1.68 14.23 9.39
N PRO A 86 -1.53 15.56 9.53
CA PRO A 86 -2.65 16.40 9.94
C PRO A 86 -3.81 16.28 8.94
N PHE A 87 -5.03 16.58 9.41
CA PHE A 87 -6.19 16.65 8.51
C PHE A 87 -5.91 17.56 7.31
N PRO A 88 -6.42 17.23 6.10
CA PRO A 88 -6.21 18.06 4.92
C PRO A 88 -6.64 19.50 5.19
N SER A 89 -5.72 20.45 5.00
CA SER A 89 -5.96 21.89 5.14
C SER A 89 -6.58 22.52 3.88
N HIS A 90 -6.55 21.79 2.76
CA HIS A 90 -7.00 22.26 1.45
C HIS A 90 -8.10 21.35 0.91
N SER A 91 -8.95 21.93 0.06
CA SER A 91 -9.97 21.16 -0.64
C SER A 91 -9.33 20.20 -1.65
N PHE A 92 -10.09 19.17 -2.03
CA PHE A 92 -9.67 18.21 -3.05
C PHE A 92 -9.36 18.92 -4.38
N GLU A 93 -10.20 19.89 -4.75
CA GLU A 93 -10.08 20.69 -5.97
C GLU A 93 -8.80 21.52 -6.00
N GLU A 94 -8.51 22.24 -4.91
CA GLU A 94 -7.27 23.02 -4.77
C GLU A 94 -6.02 22.15 -4.90
N LEU A 95 -6.04 20.94 -4.32
CA LEU A 95 -4.93 20.00 -4.44
C LEU A 95 -4.78 19.47 -5.87
N VAL A 96 -5.88 19.18 -6.57
CA VAL A 96 -5.83 18.78 -7.99
C VAL A 96 -5.23 19.90 -8.82
N ASP A 97 -5.68 21.15 -8.65
CA ASP A 97 -5.16 22.31 -9.39
C ASP A 97 -3.68 22.60 -9.10
N ALA A 98 -3.24 22.36 -7.86
CA ALA A 98 -1.84 22.54 -7.49
C ALA A 98 -0.93 21.49 -8.12
N VAL A 99 -1.35 20.23 -8.15
CA VAL A 99 -0.50 19.08 -8.53
C VAL A 99 -0.52 18.80 -10.03
N LEU A 100 -1.67 18.91 -10.67
CA LEU A 100 -1.87 18.47 -12.06
C LEU A 100 -0.88 19.12 -13.05
N PRO A 101 -0.54 20.42 -12.96
CA PRO A 101 0.47 21.04 -13.81
C PRO A 101 1.90 20.53 -13.61
N LEU A 102 2.18 19.83 -12.51
CA LEU A 102 3.51 19.32 -12.16
C LEU A 102 3.74 17.89 -12.67
N VAL A 103 2.69 17.07 -12.68
CA VAL A 103 2.76 15.65 -13.04
C VAL A 103 2.43 15.43 -14.52
N GLY A 104 1.45 16.18 -15.04
CA GLY A 104 1.02 16.09 -16.43
C GLY A 104 -0.50 16.05 -16.58
N PRO A 105 -1.02 16.31 -17.79
CA PRO A 105 -2.44 16.46 -18.03
C PRO A 105 -3.22 15.14 -18.07
N GLU A 106 -2.54 14.01 -18.35
CA GLU A 106 -3.16 12.69 -18.46
C GLU A 106 -3.42 12.09 -17.07
N VAL A 107 -4.68 11.81 -16.77
CA VAL A 107 -5.11 11.34 -15.44
C VAL A 107 -6.07 10.15 -15.52
N GLU A 108 -5.98 9.27 -14.52
CA GLU A 108 -6.98 8.24 -14.25
C GLU A 108 -7.89 8.71 -13.12
N VAL A 109 -9.19 8.80 -13.38
CA VAL A 109 -10.18 9.33 -12.44
C VAL A 109 -11.12 8.21 -12.03
N GLU A 110 -11.27 8.00 -10.73
CA GLU A 110 -12.34 7.17 -10.19
C GLU A 110 -13.56 8.05 -9.91
N VAL A 111 -14.70 7.59 -10.42
CA VAL A 111 -15.96 8.31 -10.39
C VAL A 111 -17.04 7.39 -9.82
N SER A 112 -17.71 7.84 -8.77
CA SER A 112 -18.94 7.23 -8.31
C SER A 112 -20.12 7.75 -9.12
N ILE A 113 -20.86 6.83 -9.73
CA ILE A 113 -22.12 7.11 -10.39
C ILE A 113 -23.24 6.70 -9.43
N TYR A 114 -24.08 7.66 -9.08
CA TYR A 114 -25.26 7.46 -8.24
C TYR A 114 -26.50 7.50 -9.12
N GLY A 115 -27.41 6.56 -8.93
CA GLY A 115 -28.68 6.54 -9.65
C GLY A 115 -29.79 5.83 -8.88
N VAL A 116 -31.00 5.87 -9.44
CA VAL A 116 -32.18 5.19 -8.89
C VAL A 116 -32.64 4.13 -9.87
N SER A 117 -32.87 2.90 -9.38
CA SER A 117 -33.37 1.82 -10.21
C SER A 117 -34.87 1.97 -10.49
N ASP A 118 -35.26 1.91 -11.76
CA ASP A 118 -36.67 1.90 -12.19
C ASP A 118 -37.47 0.70 -11.65
N ALA A 119 -36.79 -0.39 -11.27
CA ALA A 119 -37.42 -1.64 -10.85
C ALA A 119 -37.75 -1.70 -9.35
N GLY A 120 -37.88 -0.56 -8.66
CA GLY A 120 -38.23 -0.50 -7.24
C GLY A 120 -37.11 -0.97 -6.28
N ARG A 121 -35.86 -1.09 -6.75
CA ARG A 121 -34.72 -1.61 -5.95
C ARG A 121 -33.91 -0.54 -5.20
N GLY A 122 -34.42 0.70 -5.12
CA GLY A 122 -33.76 1.79 -4.39
C GLY A 122 -32.61 2.44 -5.17
N ALA A 123 -31.85 3.28 -4.45
CA ALA A 123 -30.66 3.96 -4.97
C ALA A 123 -29.49 2.98 -5.11
N TYR A 124 -28.64 3.20 -6.11
CA TYR A 124 -27.43 2.42 -6.33
C TYR A 124 -26.22 3.34 -6.51
N GLN A 125 -25.03 2.80 -6.24
CA GLN A 125 -23.75 3.44 -6.48
C GLN A 125 -22.85 2.45 -7.22
N VAL A 126 -22.25 2.88 -8.32
CA VAL A 126 -21.22 2.11 -9.04
C VAL A 126 -19.99 2.96 -9.27
N SER A 127 -18.81 2.38 -9.04
CA SER A 127 -17.53 3.04 -9.34
C SER A 127 -17.12 2.74 -10.78
N LYS A 128 -16.63 3.76 -11.49
CA LYS A 128 -16.00 3.66 -12.81
C LYS A 128 -14.67 4.38 -12.82
N ILE A 129 -13.72 3.81 -13.58
CA ILE A 129 -12.45 4.47 -13.88
C ILE A 129 -12.53 5.05 -15.29
N VAL A 130 -12.24 6.34 -15.43
CA VAL A 130 -12.13 7.03 -16.72
C VAL A 130 -10.73 7.60 -16.89
N LYS A 131 -10.21 7.54 -18.12
CA LYS A 131 -8.93 8.17 -18.48
C LYS A 131 -9.21 9.41 -19.30
N VAL A 132 -8.73 10.55 -18.84
CA VAL A 132 -8.99 11.85 -19.46
C VAL A 132 -7.76 12.74 -19.35
N ALA A 133 -7.73 13.79 -20.17
CA ALA A 133 -6.74 14.85 -20.08
C ALA A 133 -7.40 16.14 -19.57
N ALA A 134 -6.76 16.82 -18.61
CA ALA A 134 -7.21 18.10 -18.09
C ALA A 134 -6.00 18.94 -17.64
N ARG A 135 -6.14 20.27 -17.54
CA ARG A 135 -5.10 21.17 -17.00
C ARG A 135 -5.41 21.73 -15.62
N ASN A 136 -6.64 21.58 -15.18
CA ASN A 136 -7.18 22.02 -13.90
C ASN A 136 -8.44 21.20 -13.59
N TYR A 137 -8.97 21.34 -12.39
CA TYR A 137 -10.12 20.60 -11.90
C TYR A 137 -11.41 20.96 -12.65
N THR A 138 -11.59 22.21 -13.09
CA THR A 138 -12.76 22.59 -13.91
C THR A 138 -12.76 21.87 -15.26
N GLU A 139 -11.61 21.83 -15.95
CA GLU A 139 -11.45 21.05 -17.17
C GLU A 139 -11.64 19.55 -16.93
N LEU A 140 -11.20 19.06 -15.77
CA LEU A 140 -11.38 17.67 -15.36
C LEU A 140 -12.86 17.29 -15.21
N GLU A 141 -13.65 18.12 -14.51
CA GLU A 141 -15.10 17.94 -14.36
C GLU A 141 -15.78 17.84 -15.73
N VAL A 142 -15.44 18.74 -16.65
CA VAL A 142 -16.00 18.75 -18.01
C VAL A 142 -15.58 17.52 -18.81
N ALA A 143 -14.30 17.13 -18.75
CA ALA A 143 -13.77 15.98 -19.47
C ALA A 143 -14.40 14.66 -18.98
N VAL A 144 -14.52 14.49 -17.67
CA VAL A 144 -15.20 13.34 -17.04
C VAL A 144 -16.68 13.31 -17.42
N GLY A 145 -17.36 14.45 -17.31
CA GLY A 145 -18.78 14.54 -17.67
C GLY A 145 -19.04 14.19 -19.13
N ARG A 146 -18.18 14.65 -20.04
CA ARG A 146 -18.24 14.28 -21.46
C ARG A 146 -17.98 12.79 -21.67
N ALA A 147 -16.97 12.22 -21.00
CA ALA A 147 -16.63 10.81 -21.12
C ALA A 147 -17.75 9.87 -20.63
N LEU A 148 -18.51 10.29 -19.62
CA LEU A 148 -19.59 9.51 -19.04
C LEU A 148 -20.97 9.84 -19.62
N GLY A 149 -21.13 10.97 -20.31
CA GLY A 149 -22.45 11.48 -20.72
C GLY A 149 -23.31 11.95 -19.52
N LEU A 150 -22.67 12.19 -18.38
CA LEU A 150 -23.30 12.54 -17.11
C LEU A 150 -22.85 13.91 -16.64
N GLU A 151 -23.67 14.54 -15.81
CA GLU A 151 -23.28 15.75 -15.10
C GLU A 151 -22.46 15.37 -13.86
N VAL A 152 -21.36 16.07 -13.65
CA VAL A 152 -20.43 15.83 -12.55
C VAL A 152 -20.69 16.84 -11.44
N TYR A 153 -20.91 16.34 -10.23
CA TYR A 153 -21.10 17.15 -9.03
C TYR A 153 -19.92 16.97 -8.08
N ARG A 154 -19.60 18.02 -7.33
CA ARG A 154 -18.58 17.99 -6.27
C ARG A 154 -19.03 17.22 -5.03
N ASP A 155 -20.34 17.15 -4.83
CA ASP A 155 -20.98 16.52 -3.69
C ASP A 155 -22.26 15.81 -4.18
N PRO A 156 -22.45 14.50 -3.86
CA PRO A 156 -23.67 13.78 -4.22
C PRO A 156 -24.94 14.49 -3.76
N SER A 157 -24.94 15.14 -2.60
CA SER A 157 -26.10 15.85 -2.04
C SER A 157 -26.53 17.06 -2.87
N LYS A 158 -25.61 17.63 -3.67
CA LYS A 158 -25.93 18.71 -4.61
C LYS A 158 -26.54 18.21 -5.91
N GLY A 159 -26.25 16.95 -6.27
CA GLY A 159 -26.80 16.32 -7.46
C GLY A 159 -28.09 15.55 -7.19
N LEU A 160 -28.38 15.18 -5.94
CA LEU A 160 -29.54 14.36 -5.55
C LEU A 160 -30.58 15.16 -4.73
N ASN A 161 -31.86 14.86 -4.96
CA ASN A 161 -32.99 15.26 -4.14
C ASN A 161 -33.03 14.44 -2.84
N GLY A 162 -33.83 14.86 -1.86
CA GLY A 162 -34.00 14.14 -0.58
C GLY A 162 -34.52 12.69 -0.70
N ASN A 163 -35.03 12.30 -1.88
CA ASN A 163 -35.45 10.93 -2.21
C ASN A 163 -34.39 10.12 -3.01
N GLY A 164 -33.18 10.67 -3.20
CA GLY A 164 -32.09 10.03 -3.95
C GLY A 164 -32.20 10.11 -5.48
N THR A 165 -33.13 10.89 -6.04
CA THR A 165 -33.23 11.14 -7.50
C THR A 165 -32.38 12.33 -7.91
N ALA A 166 -31.92 12.46 -9.17
CA ALA A 166 -31.11 13.62 -9.53
C ALA A 166 -31.94 14.92 -9.58
N GLN A 167 -31.37 16.02 -9.07
CA GLN A 167 -31.97 17.36 -9.09
C GLN A 167 -32.15 17.89 -10.52
N SER A 168 -31.27 17.52 -11.45
CA SER A 168 -31.29 17.97 -12.86
C SER A 168 -32.34 17.27 -13.73
N GLY A 169 -33.16 16.37 -13.16
CA GLY A 169 -34.11 15.54 -13.93
C GLY A 169 -33.46 14.34 -14.63
N ARG A 170 -32.14 14.17 -14.52
CA ARG A 170 -31.43 12.95 -14.93
C ARG A 170 -31.70 11.79 -13.94
N ARG A 171 -31.52 10.56 -14.39
CA ARG A 171 -31.61 9.38 -13.49
C ARG A 171 -30.31 9.10 -12.73
N GLU A 172 -29.21 9.67 -13.22
CA GLU A 172 -27.86 9.38 -12.77
C GLU A 172 -27.03 10.65 -12.66
N ILE A 173 -26.16 10.70 -11.65
CA ILE A 173 -25.15 11.74 -11.45
C ILE A 173 -23.78 11.10 -11.27
N ALA A 174 -22.73 11.86 -11.55
CA ALA A 174 -21.35 11.44 -11.33
C ALA A 174 -20.67 12.32 -10.26
N VAL A 175 -19.79 11.72 -9.45
CA VAL A 175 -18.93 12.44 -8.50
C VAL A 175 -17.51 11.92 -8.64
N ILE A 176 -16.55 12.83 -8.80
CA ILE A 176 -15.13 12.47 -8.82
C ILE A 176 -14.68 12.18 -7.39
N ASP A 177 -14.28 10.94 -7.12
CA ASP A 177 -13.82 10.49 -5.79
C ASP A 177 -12.31 10.57 -5.66
N ARG A 178 -11.61 10.24 -6.75
CA ARG A 178 -10.17 10.00 -6.77
C ARG A 178 -9.56 10.43 -8.09
N VAL A 179 -8.38 11.05 -8.02
CA VAL A 179 -7.57 11.36 -9.19
C VAL A 179 -6.19 10.75 -9.00
N VAL A 180 -5.75 10.00 -10.01
CA VAL A 180 -4.43 9.37 -10.06
C VAL A 180 -3.67 9.96 -11.24
N MET A 181 -2.49 10.49 -10.96
CA MET A 181 -1.58 11.09 -11.93
C MET A 181 -0.26 10.33 -11.89
N LYS A 182 0.39 10.10 -13.03
CA LYS A 182 1.60 9.27 -13.11
C LYS A 182 2.64 9.90 -14.05
N THR A 183 3.88 9.94 -13.58
CA THR A 183 5.09 10.03 -14.43
C THR A 183 5.79 8.67 -14.43
N PRO A 184 6.86 8.47 -15.21
CA PRO A 184 7.69 7.27 -15.10
C PRO A 184 8.31 7.04 -13.70
N LYS A 185 8.34 8.05 -12.82
CA LYS A 185 9.02 8.01 -11.53
C LYS A 185 8.17 8.38 -10.33
N VAL A 186 7.02 9.01 -10.54
CA VAL A 186 6.08 9.42 -9.48
C VAL A 186 4.66 8.97 -9.82
N LYS A 187 3.91 8.56 -8.79
CA LYS A 187 2.47 8.36 -8.83
C LYS A 187 1.86 9.20 -7.72
N VAL A 188 1.00 10.13 -8.10
CA VAL A 188 0.23 10.97 -7.19
C VAL A 188 -1.19 10.43 -7.12
N LEU A 189 -1.68 10.26 -5.91
CA LEU A 189 -3.05 9.88 -5.59
C LEU A 189 -3.68 10.97 -4.72
N LEU A 190 -4.78 11.52 -5.21
CA LEU A 190 -5.66 12.43 -4.48
C LEU A 190 -7.02 11.76 -4.29
N ARG A 191 -7.53 11.78 -3.06
CA ARG A 191 -8.88 11.32 -2.71
C ARG A 191 -9.55 12.33 -1.80
N ARG A 192 -10.87 12.53 -1.95
CA ARG A 192 -11.61 13.45 -1.08
C ARG A 192 -11.47 13.06 0.38
N GLY A 193 -11.07 14.02 1.22
CA GLY A 193 -10.91 13.84 2.67
C GLY A 193 -9.59 13.20 3.11
N ASP A 194 -8.76 12.76 2.17
CA ASP A 194 -7.46 12.15 2.46
C ASP A 194 -6.31 13.14 2.20
N PRO A 195 -5.16 12.99 2.89
CA PRO A 195 -3.92 13.67 2.53
C PRO A 195 -3.50 13.36 1.09
N LEU A 196 -2.64 14.22 0.51
CA LEU A 196 -2.00 13.91 -0.76
C LEU A 196 -1.08 12.69 -0.61
N ILE A 197 -1.27 11.65 -1.42
CA ILE A 197 -0.43 10.45 -1.41
C ILE A 197 0.51 10.49 -2.61
N ILE A 198 1.81 10.36 -2.39
CA ILE A 198 2.85 10.32 -3.42
C ILE A 198 3.64 9.03 -3.26
N ASP A 199 3.47 8.09 -4.18
CA ASP A 199 4.40 6.98 -4.33
C ASP A 199 5.47 7.38 -5.34
N THR A 200 6.75 7.09 -5.07
CA THR A 200 7.85 7.48 -5.96
C THR A 200 9.01 6.51 -5.92
N ILE A 201 9.72 6.39 -7.03
CA ILE A 201 11.05 5.77 -7.11
C ILE A 201 12.19 6.81 -7.20
N SER A 202 11.85 8.09 -7.03
CA SER A 202 12.75 9.23 -7.12
C SER A 202 12.41 10.24 -6.01
N SER A 203 13.19 10.22 -4.94
CA SER A 203 13.02 11.16 -3.82
C SER A 203 13.10 12.62 -4.28
N ALA A 204 14.05 12.95 -5.16
CA ALA A 204 14.23 14.31 -5.68
C ALA A 204 13.01 14.84 -6.46
N GLU A 205 12.32 13.97 -7.22
CA GLU A 205 11.13 14.38 -7.98
C GLU A 205 9.93 14.61 -7.06
N ALA A 206 9.74 13.76 -6.05
CA ALA A 206 8.72 13.98 -5.03
C ALA A 206 8.99 15.26 -4.23
N GLU A 207 10.24 15.53 -3.83
CA GLU A 207 10.62 16.77 -3.16
C GLU A 207 10.33 18.00 -4.03
N GLY A 208 10.60 17.92 -5.33
CA GLY A 208 10.26 18.96 -6.30
C GLY A 208 8.76 19.24 -6.36
N ILE A 209 7.93 18.19 -6.41
CA ILE A 209 6.47 18.32 -6.38
C ILE A 209 6.01 18.94 -5.07
N ILE A 210 6.48 18.43 -3.93
CA ILE A 210 6.09 18.92 -2.60
C ILE A 210 6.41 20.40 -2.45
N LYS A 211 7.62 20.80 -2.86
CA LYS A 211 8.05 22.19 -2.83
C LYS A 211 7.15 23.07 -3.70
N ALA A 212 6.90 22.65 -4.95
CA ALA A 212 6.09 23.43 -5.88
C ALA A 212 4.61 23.54 -5.45
N VAL A 213 4.05 22.49 -4.84
CA VAL A 213 2.70 22.56 -4.25
C VAL A 213 2.71 23.53 -3.06
N LYS A 214 3.69 23.42 -2.17
CA LYS A 214 3.81 24.31 -1.00
C LYS A 214 3.91 25.78 -1.40
N GLU A 215 4.66 26.08 -2.46
CA GLU A 215 4.79 27.44 -3.01
C GLU A 215 3.46 27.98 -3.59
N ARG A 216 2.57 27.09 -4.06
CA ARG A 216 1.29 27.46 -4.69
C ARG A 216 0.16 27.65 -3.70
N ILE A 217 0.00 26.73 -2.76
CA ILE A 217 -1.17 26.68 -1.88
C ILE A 217 -0.82 26.83 -0.40
N GLY A 218 0.47 26.91 -0.05
CA GLY A 218 0.92 26.95 1.33
C GLY A 218 1.06 25.56 1.94
N ASP A 219 0.95 25.46 3.27
CA ASP A 219 1.13 24.19 3.97
C ASP A 219 -0.02 23.21 3.70
N PHE A 220 0.34 21.99 3.32
CA PHE A 220 -0.60 20.90 3.02
C PHE A 220 -0.16 19.58 3.66
N SER A 221 -1.10 18.66 3.80
CA SER A 221 -0.84 17.32 4.35
C SER A 221 -0.49 16.33 3.26
N ALA A 222 0.60 15.58 3.43
CA ALA A 222 0.99 14.57 2.46
C ALA A 222 1.62 13.33 3.11
N ILE A 223 1.47 12.19 2.46
CA ILE A 223 2.21 10.96 2.71
C ILE A 223 3.02 10.65 1.45
N VAL A 224 4.32 10.49 1.62
CA VAL A 224 5.25 10.24 0.52
C VAL A 224 5.91 8.91 0.78
N THR A 225 5.69 7.92 -0.08
CA THR A 225 6.37 6.64 0.01
C THR A 225 7.42 6.55 -1.09
N VAL A 226 8.69 6.54 -0.69
CA VAL A 226 9.83 6.38 -1.58
C VAL A 226 10.23 4.91 -1.56
N GLY A 227 10.18 4.25 -2.71
CA GLY A 227 10.59 2.87 -2.83
C GLY A 227 11.59 2.64 -3.96
N PRO A 228 12.21 1.45 -4.03
CA PRO A 228 13.34 1.18 -4.91
C PRO A 228 12.93 0.93 -6.37
N TYR A 229 11.69 0.50 -6.63
CA TYR A 229 11.21 0.16 -7.98
C TYR A 229 9.70 0.07 -8.03
N TRP A 230 9.09 0.30 -9.18
CA TRP A 230 7.66 0.07 -9.35
C TRP A 230 7.32 -1.42 -9.19
N ALA A 231 6.37 -1.71 -8.29
CA ALA A 231 5.71 -2.99 -8.22
C ALA A 231 4.95 -3.22 -9.54
N GLY A 232 5.06 -4.43 -10.11
CA GLY A 232 4.36 -4.77 -11.34
C GLY A 232 2.85 -4.88 -11.13
N GLY A 233 2.13 -4.88 -12.26
CA GLY A 233 0.68 -5.05 -12.29
C GLY A 233 0.23 -6.50 -12.18
N ASP A 234 -0.99 -6.76 -12.64
CA ASP A 234 -1.66 -8.05 -12.46
C ASP A 234 -0.92 -9.24 -13.06
N GLU A 235 -0.27 -9.06 -14.22
CA GLU A 235 0.54 -10.12 -14.85
C GLU A 235 1.75 -10.53 -13.99
N GLU A 236 2.47 -9.56 -13.40
CA GLU A 236 3.57 -9.86 -12.48
C GLU A 236 3.04 -10.53 -11.21
N ASN A 237 1.89 -10.06 -10.68
CA ASN A 237 1.24 -10.65 -9.51
C ASN A 237 0.84 -12.11 -9.75
N GLU A 238 0.25 -12.41 -10.90
CA GLU A 238 -0.19 -13.74 -11.25
C GLU A 238 0.98 -14.69 -11.45
N ARG A 239 2.06 -14.23 -12.12
CA ARG A 239 3.29 -15.00 -12.25
C ARG A 239 3.93 -15.32 -10.90
N LEU A 240 3.97 -14.36 -9.98
CA LEU A 240 4.49 -14.56 -8.62
C LEU A 240 3.63 -15.55 -7.82
N ARG A 241 2.29 -15.46 -7.93
CA ARG A 241 1.36 -16.40 -7.30
C ARG A 241 1.59 -17.82 -7.80
N ASN A 242 1.67 -18.00 -9.11
CA ASN A 242 1.90 -19.32 -9.71
C ASN A 242 3.27 -19.90 -9.31
N ALA A 243 4.31 -19.07 -9.22
CA ALA A 243 5.61 -19.50 -8.73
C ALA A 243 5.58 -19.93 -7.26
N ALA A 244 4.86 -19.19 -6.41
CA ALA A 244 4.67 -19.54 -5.00
C ALA A 244 3.97 -20.89 -4.84
N MET A 245 2.84 -21.08 -5.54
CA MET A 245 2.08 -22.34 -5.51
C MET A 245 2.92 -23.53 -5.98
N ARG A 246 3.68 -23.37 -7.06
CA ARG A 246 4.57 -24.43 -7.56
C ARG A 246 5.70 -24.75 -6.59
N LEU A 247 6.28 -23.74 -5.95
CA LEU A 247 7.35 -23.95 -4.97
C LEU A 247 6.81 -24.64 -3.70
N GLU A 248 5.62 -24.27 -3.26
CA GLU A 248 4.89 -24.93 -2.17
C GLU A 248 4.65 -26.42 -2.45
N GLU A 249 4.26 -26.77 -3.67
CA GLU A 249 4.13 -28.16 -4.13
C GLU A 249 5.48 -28.89 -4.10
N GLU A 250 6.55 -28.28 -4.61
CA GLU A 250 7.90 -28.85 -4.59
C GLU A 250 8.45 -29.07 -3.16
N MET A 251 8.11 -28.19 -2.22
CA MET A 251 8.55 -28.28 -0.83
C MET A 251 7.66 -29.20 0.03
N GLY A 252 6.44 -29.50 -0.42
CA GLY A 252 5.47 -30.29 0.35
C GLY A 252 5.03 -29.61 1.66
N THR A 253 5.14 -28.28 1.75
CA THR A 253 4.88 -27.52 2.98
C THR A 253 3.41 -27.19 3.20
N VAL A 254 2.59 -27.37 2.16
CA VAL A 254 1.17 -27.03 2.22
C VAL A 254 0.33 -28.16 2.80
N ARG A 255 -0.40 -27.85 3.87
CA ARG A 255 -1.33 -28.79 4.50
C ARG A 255 -2.75 -28.25 4.47
N LYS A 256 -3.65 -28.96 3.80
CA LYS A 256 -5.08 -28.65 3.84
C LYS A 256 -5.69 -29.24 5.11
N THR A 257 -6.39 -28.42 5.88
CA THR A 257 -7.15 -28.81 7.08
C THR A 257 -8.61 -28.39 6.92
N GLU A 258 -9.48 -28.86 7.83
CA GLU A 258 -10.88 -28.39 7.87
C GLU A 258 -10.99 -26.88 8.13
N ARG A 259 -10.00 -26.28 8.80
CA ARG A 259 -9.97 -24.87 9.21
C ARG A 259 -9.30 -23.95 8.19
N GLY A 260 -8.71 -24.50 7.12
CA GLY A 260 -7.96 -23.72 6.14
C GLY A 260 -6.74 -24.42 5.58
N VAL A 261 -5.93 -23.67 4.85
CA VAL A 261 -4.68 -24.14 4.25
C VAL A 261 -3.50 -23.59 5.05
N GLU A 262 -2.67 -24.49 5.57
CA GLU A 262 -1.41 -24.20 6.26
C GLU A 262 -0.23 -24.13 5.26
N GLY A 263 0.75 -23.26 5.49
CA GLY A 263 2.07 -23.32 4.82
C GLY A 263 2.18 -22.52 3.52
N ILE A 264 1.34 -21.49 3.35
CA ILE A 264 1.31 -20.63 2.16
C ILE A 264 2.38 -19.52 2.25
N ILE A 265 3.09 -19.31 1.15
CA ILE A 265 4.02 -18.20 0.92
C ILE A 265 3.20 -16.92 0.72
N HIS A 266 3.46 -15.90 1.54
CA HIS A 266 2.75 -14.62 1.45
C HIS A 266 3.52 -13.63 0.58
N LEU A 267 2.80 -12.95 -0.32
CA LEU A 267 3.34 -11.98 -1.25
C LEU A 267 2.84 -10.59 -0.87
N PHE A 268 3.66 -9.80 -0.18
CA PHE A 268 3.28 -8.46 0.26
C PHE A 268 3.85 -7.38 -0.66
N THR A 269 2.98 -6.41 -0.99
CA THR A 269 3.37 -5.17 -1.65
C THR A 269 3.16 -4.03 -0.66
N LEU A 270 4.26 -3.42 -0.20
CA LEU A 270 4.21 -2.37 0.83
C LEU A 270 3.63 -1.05 0.29
N SER A 271 3.91 -0.75 -0.97
CA SER A 271 3.43 0.41 -1.71
C SER A 271 3.52 0.12 -3.21
N SER A 272 2.98 1.01 -4.06
CA SER A 272 3.20 0.83 -5.49
C SER A 272 4.66 0.99 -5.91
N ALA A 273 5.50 1.68 -5.11
CA ALA A 273 6.93 1.86 -5.33
C ALA A 273 7.83 0.77 -4.68
N GLY A 274 7.24 -0.33 -4.20
CA GLY A 274 8.00 -1.44 -3.60
C GLY A 274 8.73 -1.06 -2.30
N PRO A 275 9.66 -1.91 -1.81
CA PRO A 275 9.98 -3.24 -2.32
C PRO A 275 8.83 -4.23 -2.07
N ARG A 276 8.87 -5.36 -2.76
CA ARG A 276 8.01 -6.51 -2.42
C ARG A 276 8.66 -7.36 -1.34
N VAL A 277 7.85 -7.90 -0.45
CA VAL A 277 8.30 -8.79 0.62
C VAL A 277 7.65 -10.17 0.44
N PHE A 278 8.48 -11.20 0.40
CA PHE A 278 8.06 -12.59 0.24
C PHE A 278 8.27 -13.34 1.55
N VAL A 279 7.19 -13.83 2.17
CA VAL A 279 7.26 -14.52 3.47
C VAL A 279 7.06 -16.01 3.28
N PHE A 280 8.13 -16.77 3.49
CA PHE A 280 8.19 -18.22 3.39
C PHE A 280 7.97 -18.84 4.77
N PRO A 281 6.90 -19.63 4.96
CA PRO A 281 6.69 -20.31 6.22
C PRO A 281 7.65 -21.50 6.37
N TYR A 282 8.05 -21.76 7.61
CA TYR A 282 8.62 -23.05 8.00
C TYR A 282 7.90 -23.61 9.24
N PRO A 283 7.92 -24.94 9.48
CA PRO A 283 7.15 -25.55 10.57
C PRO A 283 7.52 -25.04 11.97
N ASN A 284 6.54 -24.89 12.85
CA ASN A 284 6.79 -24.50 14.24
C ASN A 284 7.57 -25.58 14.99
N GLY A 285 8.55 -25.17 15.78
CA GLY A 285 9.39 -26.08 16.58
C GLY A 285 10.45 -26.82 15.76
N THR A 286 10.52 -26.61 14.44
CA THR A 286 11.69 -27.02 13.65
C THR A 286 12.74 -25.93 13.68
N ARG A 287 13.97 -26.31 13.31
CA ARG A 287 15.03 -25.32 13.11
C ARG A 287 14.63 -24.40 11.94
N PRO A 288 14.86 -23.09 12.06
CA PRO A 288 14.79 -22.20 10.91
C PRO A 288 15.73 -22.69 9.80
N PRO A 289 15.47 -22.33 8.52
CA PRO A 289 16.34 -22.72 7.42
C PRO A 289 17.76 -22.20 7.66
N ASP A 290 18.74 -23.08 7.42
CA ASP A 290 20.13 -22.68 7.34
C ASP A 290 20.40 -21.91 6.03
N GLU A 291 21.58 -21.32 5.91
CA GLU A 291 21.99 -20.50 4.77
C GLU A 291 21.79 -21.22 3.44
N LYS A 292 22.26 -22.48 3.34
CA LYS A 292 22.17 -23.28 2.12
C LYS A 292 20.72 -23.59 1.74
N THR A 293 19.87 -23.89 2.72
CA THR A 293 18.44 -24.15 2.50
C THR A 293 17.73 -22.88 2.06
N ALA A 294 17.99 -21.76 2.74
CA ALA A 294 17.42 -20.46 2.40
C ALA A 294 17.81 -20.04 0.97
N GLU A 295 19.09 -20.15 0.61
CA GLU A 295 19.57 -19.82 -0.73
C GLU A 295 18.88 -20.70 -1.79
N LYS A 296 18.79 -22.01 -1.57
CA LYS A 296 18.14 -22.94 -2.50
C LYS A 296 16.68 -22.56 -2.73
N ILE A 297 15.93 -22.26 -1.67
CA ILE A 297 14.51 -21.90 -1.77
C ILE A 297 14.35 -20.57 -2.51
N VAL A 298 15.15 -19.56 -2.15
CA VAL A 298 15.08 -18.22 -2.76
C VAL A 298 15.45 -18.28 -4.25
N ARG A 299 16.56 -18.96 -4.59
CA ARG A 299 16.99 -19.12 -5.98
C ARG A 299 15.92 -19.84 -6.80
N ARG A 300 15.33 -20.90 -6.24
CA ARG A 300 14.24 -21.63 -6.91
C ARG A 300 13.01 -20.76 -7.14
N PHE A 301 12.63 -19.92 -6.17
CA PHE A 301 11.52 -18.98 -6.35
C PHE A 301 11.80 -17.97 -7.48
N VAL A 302 13.02 -17.44 -7.56
CA VAL A 302 13.44 -16.52 -8.63
C VAL A 302 13.43 -17.21 -9.99
N GLU A 303 13.90 -18.45 -10.09
CA GLU A 303 13.82 -19.25 -11.32
C GLU A 303 12.38 -19.46 -11.80
N LEU A 304 11.47 -19.78 -10.87
CA LEU A 304 10.07 -20.05 -11.19
C LEU A 304 9.30 -18.78 -11.58
N SER A 305 9.57 -17.67 -10.89
CA SER A 305 8.85 -16.41 -11.08
C SER A 305 9.46 -15.50 -12.14
N GLY A 306 10.74 -15.67 -12.47
CA GLY A 306 11.51 -14.69 -13.23
C GLY A 306 11.62 -13.32 -12.53
N TYR A 307 11.29 -13.22 -11.24
CA TYR A 307 11.30 -11.97 -10.49
C TYR A 307 12.65 -11.76 -9.81
N CYS A 308 13.39 -10.73 -10.23
CA CYS A 308 14.68 -10.39 -9.65
C CYS A 308 14.88 -8.86 -9.57
N LYS A 309 13.97 -8.15 -8.89
CA LYS A 309 14.14 -6.71 -8.62
C LYS A 309 14.85 -6.52 -7.29
N SER A 310 15.84 -5.62 -7.23
CA SER A 310 16.65 -5.36 -6.03
C SER A 310 16.18 -4.11 -5.28
N PRO A 311 16.07 -4.14 -3.94
CA PRO A 311 16.23 -5.31 -3.08
C PRO A 311 15.07 -6.30 -3.24
N LEU A 312 15.41 -7.59 -3.34
CA LEU A 312 14.46 -8.69 -3.20
C LEU A 312 14.41 -9.04 -1.71
N ILE A 313 13.32 -8.69 -1.02
CA ILE A 313 13.18 -8.96 0.42
C ILE A 313 12.49 -10.30 0.61
N VAL A 314 13.17 -11.21 1.30
CA VAL A 314 12.63 -12.53 1.66
C VAL A 314 12.67 -12.69 3.17
N GLU A 315 11.58 -13.18 3.74
CA GLU A 315 11.51 -13.49 5.15
C GLU A 315 11.12 -14.95 5.36
N PHE A 316 11.77 -15.63 6.29
CA PHE A 316 11.40 -16.97 6.74
C PHE A 316 10.76 -16.88 8.12
N TRP A 317 9.50 -17.27 8.22
CA TRP A 317 8.73 -17.13 9.46
C TRP A 317 8.30 -18.49 10.01
N PRO A 318 8.27 -18.64 11.35
CA PRO A 318 7.64 -19.80 11.97
C PRO A 318 6.13 -19.71 11.75
N LYS A 319 5.60 -20.64 10.93
CA LYS A 319 4.17 -20.88 10.69
C LYS A 319 3.33 -19.62 10.35
N THR A 320 3.51 -19.10 9.14
CA THR A 320 2.54 -18.17 8.52
C THR A 320 1.63 -18.87 7.51
N GLY A 321 0.37 -18.45 7.51
CA GLY A 321 -0.63 -18.88 6.54
C GLY A 321 -1.53 -19.94 7.12
N TYR A 322 -2.53 -19.54 7.89
CA TYR A 322 -3.85 -20.14 7.75
C TYR A 322 -4.59 -19.23 6.79
N GLU A 323 -4.79 -19.64 5.53
CA GLU A 323 -5.89 -19.07 4.76
C GLU A 323 -7.15 -19.81 5.19
N PHE A 324 -8.04 -19.12 5.92
CA PHE A 324 -9.32 -19.68 6.29
C PHE A 324 -10.08 -20.04 5.01
N ARG A 325 -10.55 -21.29 4.92
CA ARG A 325 -11.62 -21.59 3.97
C ARG A 325 -12.82 -20.80 4.44
N GLU A 326 -13.26 -19.81 3.66
CA GLU A 326 -14.62 -19.29 3.82
C GLU A 326 -15.55 -20.50 3.82
N PRO A 327 -16.38 -20.71 4.85
CA PRO A 327 -17.41 -21.73 4.79
C PRO A 327 -18.29 -21.37 3.60
N ARG A 328 -18.36 -22.25 2.59
CA ARG A 328 -19.28 -22.09 1.44
C ARG A 328 -20.74 -21.90 1.87
N ASP A 329 -21.05 -22.25 3.13
CA ASP A 329 -22.37 -22.19 3.73
C ASP A 329 -22.39 -21.33 5.00
N ALA A 330 -21.54 -20.30 5.12
CA ALA A 330 -21.71 -19.33 6.21
C ALA A 330 -23.08 -18.66 6.04
N PRO A 331 -24.05 -18.86 6.95
CA PRO A 331 -25.31 -18.17 6.84
C PRO A 331 -25.00 -16.66 6.96
N PRO A 332 -25.55 -15.83 6.08
CA PRO A 332 -25.23 -14.41 6.03
C PRO A 332 -25.43 -13.78 7.42
N LEU A 333 -24.56 -12.83 7.80
CA LEU A 333 -24.44 -12.25 9.14
C LEU A 333 -25.78 -11.79 9.78
N TRP A 334 -26.84 -11.58 8.99
CA TRP A 334 -28.19 -11.31 9.50
C TRP A 334 -28.86 -12.50 10.20
N ALA A 335 -28.49 -13.75 9.88
CA ALA A 335 -29.02 -14.95 10.56
C ALA A 335 -28.56 -15.05 12.03
N ALA A 336 -27.33 -14.60 12.32
CA ALA A 336 -26.84 -14.51 13.70
C ALA A 336 -27.52 -13.37 14.49
N ALA A 337 -27.89 -12.27 13.81
CA ALA A 337 -28.62 -11.16 14.41
C ALA A 337 -30.07 -11.54 14.78
N VAL A 338 -30.74 -12.39 13.98
CA VAL A 338 -32.09 -12.89 14.29
C VAL A 338 -32.10 -13.82 15.51
N LEU A 339 -31.05 -14.65 15.68
CA LEU A 339 -30.92 -15.50 16.87
C LEU A 339 -30.58 -14.69 18.14
N ALA A 340 -29.75 -13.64 18.04
CA ALA A 340 -29.43 -12.77 19.17
C ALA A 340 -30.62 -11.89 19.61
N ALA A 341 -31.53 -11.53 18.70
CA ALA A 341 -32.72 -10.74 19.03
C ALA A 341 -33.89 -11.57 19.63
N LEU A 342 -33.91 -12.89 19.42
CA LEU A 342 -34.96 -13.76 19.96
C LEU A 342 -34.69 -14.25 21.39
N VAL A 343 -33.42 -14.31 21.82
CA VAL A 343 -33.06 -14.74 23.19
C VAL A 343 -33.64 -13.80 24.27
N PRO A 344 -33.60 -12.45 24.14
CA PRO A 344 -34.25 -11.55 25.09
C PRO A 344 -35.77 -11.66 25.08
N LEU A 345 -36.39 -11.85 23.91
CA LEU A 345 -37.85 -11.94 23.76
C LEU A 345 -38.42 -13.23 24.37
N VAL A 346 -37.73 -14.36 24.22
CA VAL A 346 -38.11 -15.64 24.85
C VAL A 346 -37.89 -15.58 26.36
N ALA A 347 -36.81 -14.94 26.83
CA ALA A 347 -36.57 -14.75 28.27
C ALA A 347 -37.62 -13.84 28.93
N ILE A 348 -38.07 -12.78 28.25
CA ILE A 348 -39.15 -11.89 28.73
C ILE A 348 -40.50 -12.60 28.71
N TYR A 349 -40.78 -13.41 27.67
CA TYR A 349 -42.01 -14.20 27.59
C TYR A 349 -42.11 -15.27 28.68
N LEU A 350 -41.02 -15.98 28.98
CA LEU A 350 -40.96 -16.99 30.04
C LEU A 350 -41.02 -16.37 31.45
N ARG A 351 -40.52 -15.15 31.64
CA ARG A 351 -40.59 -14.43 32.93
C ARG A 351 -41.98 -13.89 33.25
N ARG A 352 -42.84 -13.66 32.25
CA ARG A 352 -44.25 -13.23 32.42
C ARG A 352 -45.24 -14.38 32.69
N ARG A 353 -44.79 -15.64 32.64
CA ARG A 353 -45.61 -16.84 32.91
C ARG A 353 -45.33 -17.51 34.25
N LYS A 354 -44.54 -16.89 35.13
CA LYS A 354 -44.40 -17.29 36.54
C LYS A 354 -45.12 -16.31 37.44
#